data_AF-X0ZPZ6-F1
#
_entry.id   AF-X0ZPZ6-F1
#
_cell.length_a   1.000
_cell.length_b   1.000
_cell.length_c   1.000
_cell.angle_alpha   90.00
_cell.angle_beta   90.00
_cell.angle_gamma   90.00
#
_symmetry.space_group_name_H-M   'P 1'
#
loop_
_entity.id
_entity.type
_entity.pdbx_description
1 polymer ?
#
loop_
_entity_poly.entity_id
_entity_poly.type
_entity_poly.pdbx_seq_one_letter_code
_entity_poly.pdbx_strand_id
1 'polypeptide(L)'
;MLPRYLISPSFCQKIHKYCDCIVIGSGIAGLSTAMRLAKNNNIKVITKSSLSDSTTWYAQGGIAAAIKKPDFWKNHYEDTMAAGQGLCDRKAVKILVTTAL
;
A
#
# COMPACT_ATOMS: atom_id res chain seq x y z
N MET A 1 29.05 6.93 18.50
CA MET A 1 28.52 6.26 17.31
C MET A 1 27.03 6.03 17.56
N LEU A 2 26.14 6.67 16.79
CA LEU A 2 24.70 6.41 16.92
C LEU A 2 24.45 4.94 16.57
N PRO A 3 23.63 4.19 17.33
CA PRO A 3 23.33 2.82 17.00
C PRO A 3 22.68 2.76 15.62
N ARG A 4 23.14 1.80 14.79
CA ARG A 4 22.67 1.61 13.41
C ARG A 4 21.16 1.34 13.32
N TYR A 5 20.53 0.95 14.43
CA TYR A 5 19.11 0.66 14.54
C TYR A 5 18.55 1.21 15.86
N LEU A 6 17.50 2.03 15.78
CA LEU A 6 16.68 2.47 16.91
C LEU A 6 15.56 1.46 17.14
N ILE A 7 15.91 0.23 17.51
CA ILE A 7 14.93 -0.82 17.76
C ILE A 7 15.01 -1.19 19.24
N SER A 8 13.89 -1.10 19.95
CA SER A 8 13.80 -1.56 21.34
C SER A 8 14.19 -3.05 21.43
N PRO A 9 15.08 -3.46 22.35
CA PRO A 9 15.42 -4.87 22.55
C PRO A 9 14.20 -5.77 22.81
N SER A 10 13.16 -5.23 23.43
CA SER A 10 11.89 -5.94 23.66
C SER A 10 11.09 -6.21 22.38
N PHE A 11 11.34 -5.46 21.31
CA PHE A 11 10.76 -5.70 19.98
C PHE A 11 11.46 -6.87 19.29
N CYS A 12 12.79 -6.96 19.37
CA CYS A 12 13.55 -8.08 18.80
C CYS A 12 13.12 -9.42 19.39
N GLN A 13 12.93 -9.50 20.72
CA GLN A 13 12.45 -10.71 21.39
C GLN A 13 11.06 -11.16 20.92
N LYS A 14 10.18 -10.23 20.51
CA LYS A 14 8.86 -10.54 19.94
C LYS A 14 8.91 -11.01 18.49
N ILE A 15 10.01 -10.75 17.76
CA ILE A 15 10.17 -11.15 16.36
C ILE A 15 10.66 -12.59 16.21
N HIS A 16 11.03 -13.29 17.28
CA HIS A 16 11.69 -14.61 17.33
C HIS A 16 10.96 -15.84 16.70
N LYS A 17 9.92 -15.64 15.88
CA LYS A 17 9.35 -16.71 15.04
C LYS A 17 9.69 -16.48 13.56
N TYR A 18 10.08 -17.52 12.85
CA TYR A 18 10.21 -17.49 11.40
C TYR A 18 8.87 -17.12 10.74
N CYS A 19 8.92 -16.30 9.69
CA CYS A 19 7.81 -15.98 8.81
C CYS A 19 8.33 -15.92 7.39
N ASP A 20 7.48 -16.23 6.41
CA ASP A 20 7.86 -16.24 5.01
C ASP A 20 7.98 -14.82 4.44
N CYS A 21 7.18 -13.89 4.96
CA CYS A 21 7.18 -12.48 4.55
C CYS A 21 6.94 -11.53 5.74
N ILE A 22 7.60 -10.37 5.68
CA ILE A 22 7.34 -9.23 6.57
C ILE A 22 6.82 -8.06 5.74
N VAL A 23 5.67 -7.51 6.14
CA VAL A 23 5.10 -6.29 5.59
C VAL A 23 5.34 -5.15 6.59
N ILE A 24 6.02 -4.10 6.17
CA ILE A 24 6.30 -2.92 7.01
C ILE A 24 5.33 -1.81 6.60
N GLY A 25 4.41 -1.47 7.50
CA GLY A 25 3.33 -0.51 7.32
C GLY A 25 1.95 -1.15 7.36
N SER A 26 1.04 -0.58 8.15
CA SER A 26 -0.35 -1.05 8.30
C SER A 26 -1.39 -0.18 7.59
N GLY A 27 -0.98 0.64 6.62
CA GLY A 27 -1.91 1.35 5.73
C GLY A 27 -2.57 0.42 4.71
N ILE A 28 -3.43 0.97 3.83
CA ILE A 28 -4.19 0.18 2.84
C ILE A 28 -3.28 -0.68 1.95
N ALA A 29 -2.13 -0.16 1.52
CA ALA A 29 -1.18 -0.90 0.70
C ALA A 29 -0.57 -2.10 1.46
N GLY A 30 -0.17 -1.90 2.71
CA GLY A 30 0.40 -2.95 3.54
C GLY A 30 -0.62 -4.04 3.88
N LEU A 31 -1.81 -3.65 4.33
CA LEU A 31 -2.85 -4.61 4.72
C LEU A 31 -3.43 -5.37 3.52
N SER A 32 -3.66 -4.71 2.38
CA SER A 32 -4.12 -5.40 1.16
C SER A 32 -3.10 -6.41 0.65
N THR A 33 -1.81 -6.08 0.72
CA THR A 33 -0.70 -7.00 0.40
C THR A 33 -0.66 -8.17 1.39
N ALA A 34 -0.71 -7.87 2.69
CA ALA A 34 -0.68 -8.87 3.75
C ALA A 34 -1.85 -9.87 3.62
N MET A 35 -3.07 -9.40 3.34
CA MET A 35 -4.24 -10.27 3.13
C MET A 35 -4.06 -11.21 1.94
N ARG A 36 -3.44 -10.76 0.84
CA ARG A 36 -3.17 -11.61 -0.32
C ARG A 36 -2.09 -12.66 -0.03
N LEU A 37 -1.02 -12.26 0.65
CA LEU A 37 0.09 -13.16 1.00
C LEU A 37 -0.31 -14.19 2.06
N ALA A 38 -1.12 -13.81 3.04
CA ALA A 38 -1.56 -14.65 4.16
C ALA A 38 -2.34 -15.90 3.73
N LYS A 39 -2.83 -15.96 2.48
CA LYS A 39 -3.54 -17.15 1.97
C LYS A 39 -2.66 -18.40 1.97
N ASN A 40 -1.36 -18.24 1.71
CA ASN A 40 -0.43 -19.35 1.52
C ASN A 40 0.87 -19.21 2.34
N ASN A 41 1.01 -18.14 3.13
CA ASN A 41 2.26 -17.80 3.81
C ASN A 41 2.01 -17.37 5.25
N ASN A 42 2.96 -17.68 6.14
CA ASN A 42 3.03 -17.07 7.46
C ASN A 42 3.62 -15.66 7.34
N ILE A 43 2.78 -14.65 7.54
CA ILE A 43 3.16 -13.25 7.36
C ILE A 43 3.15 -12.49 8.69
N LYS A 44 4.01 -11.48 8.79
CA LYS A 44 3.97 -10.50 9.89
C LYS A 44 3.81 -9.10 9.35
N VAL A 45 2.89 -8.33 9.95
CA VAL A 45 2.76 -6.90 9.69
C VAL A 45 3.41 -6.13 10.85
N ILE A 46 4.33 -5.24 10.51
CA ILE A 46 4.97 -4.33 11.47
C ILE A 46 4.45 -2.93 11.20
N THR A 47 4.00 -2.24 12.24
CA THR A 47 3.64 -0.82 12.15
C THR A 47 4.29 -0.04 13.27
N LYS A 48 4.51 1.27 13.04
CA LYS A 48 5.19 2.16 13.98
C LYS A 48 4.34 2.45 15.23
N SER A 49 3.02 2.43 15.09
CA SER A 49 2.05 2.85 16.11
C SER A 49 0.90 1.84 16.18
N SER A 50 -0.33 2.28 16.42
CA SER A 50 -1.52 1.43 16.32
C SER A 50 -1.89 1.16 14.85
N LEU A 51 -2.74 0.15 14.62
CA LEU A 51 -3.26 -0.14 13.28
C LEU A 51 -4.13 0.99 12.72
N SER A 52 -4.82 1.73 13.59
CA SER A 52 -5.67 2.87 13.22
C SER A 52 -4.89 4.17 13.02
N ASP A 53 -3.63 4.24 13.45
CA ASP A 53 -2.78 5.41 13.28
C ASP A 53 -2.01 5.33 11.95
N SER A 54 -2.74 5.60 10.85
CA SER A 54 -2.20 5.62 9.49
C SER A 54 -2.86 6.68 8.63
N THR A 55 -2.15 7.23 7.63
CA THR A 55 -2.73 8.21 6.68
C THR A 55 -3.97 7.66 5.96
N THR A 56 -4.02 6.35 5.70
CA THR A 56 -5.20 5.69 5.14
C THR A 56 -6.45 5.91 6.02
N TRP A 57 -6.31 5.83 7.35
CA TRP A 57 -7.44 5.97 8.27
C TRP A 57 -8.08 7.36 8.22
N TYR A 58 -7.29 8.39 7.91
CA TYR A 58 -7.73 9.78 7.87
C TYR A 58 -8.14 10.25 6.46
N ALA A 59 -8.11 9.40 5.44
CA ALA A 59 -8.48 9.77 4.07
C ALA A 59 -9.99 10.06 3.94
N GLN A 60 -10.35 11.13 3.22
CA GLN A 60 -11.75 11.59 3.12
C GLN A 60 -12.31 11.60 1.69
N GLY A 61 -11.48 11.92 0.69
CA GLY A 61 -11.95 12.18 -0.69
C GLY A 61 -12.47 10.95 -1.45
N GLY A 62 -12.19 9.73 -0.99
CA GLY A 62 -12.58 8.48 -1.63
C GLY A 62 -11.54 7.90 -2.58
N ILE A 63 -11.95 6.92 -3.39
CA ILE A 63 -11.11 6.22 -4.36
C ILE A 63 -11.66 6.49 -5.76
N ALA A 64 -10.84 7.08 -6.63
CA ALA A 64 -11.20 7.31 -8.02
C ALA A 64 -11.13 6.00 -8.83
N ALA A 65 -12.23 5.60 -9.45
CA ALA A 65 -12.29 4.41 -10.29
C ALA A 65 -13.43 4.53 -11.32
N ALA A 66 -13.17 4.10 -12.56
CA ALA A 66 -14.15 4.11 -13.65
C ALA A 66 -15.06 2.88 -13.57
N ILE A 67 -15.99 2.89 -12.60
CA ILE A 67 -16.76 1.69 -12.21
C ILE A 67 -18.09 1.52 -12.97
N LYS A 68 -18.57 2.57 -13.65
CA LYS A 68 -19.87 2.54 -14.35
C LYS A 68 -19.89 3.53 -15.52
N LYS A 69 -20.59 3.16 -16.59
CA LYS A 69 -20.89 4.07 -17.71
C LYS A 69 -21.61 5.34 -17.21
N PRO A 70 -21.32 6.51 -17.81
CA PRO A 70 -20.51 6.72 -19.01
C PRO A 70 -18.99 6.87 -18.74
N ASP A 71 -18.51 6.56 -17.54
CA ASP A 71 -17.09 6.66 -17.23
C ASP A 71 -16.29 5.47 -17.81
N PHE A 72 -15.08 5.74 -18.28
CA PHE A 72 -14.19 4.78 -18.92
C PHE A 72 -12.76 4.98 -18.43
N TRP A 73 -12.04 3.88 -18.22
CA TRP A 73 -10.62 3.90 -17.81
C TRP A 73 -9.74 4.78 -18.69
N LYS A 74 -10.08 4.95 -19.97
CA LYS A 74 -9.34 5.82 -20.91
C LYS A 74 -9.37 7.28 -20.49
N ASN A 75 -10.53 7.79 -20.04
CA ASN A 75 -10.66 9.17 -19.58
C ASN A 75 -9.77 9.39 -18.33
N HIS A 76 -9.87 8.47 -17.37
CA HIS A 76 -9.03 8.48 -16.17
C HIS A 76 -7.53 8.38 -16.50
N TYR A 77 -7.14 7.60 -17.52
CA TYR A 77 -5.76 7.52 -18.00
C TYR A 77 -5.27 8.87 -18.52
N GLU A 78 -6.02 9.53 -19.41
CA GLU A 78 -5.63 10.83 -19.96
C GLU A 78 -5.54 11.90 -18.86
N ASP A 79 -6.50 11.94 -17.94
CA ASP A 79 -6.49 12.88 -16.80
C ASP A 79 -5.24 12.67 -15.92
N THR A 80 -4.89 11.41 -15.64
CA THR A 80 -3.70 11.09 -14.84
C THR A 80 -2.42 11.49 -15.57
N MET A 81 -2.32 11.22 -16.86
CA MET A 81 -1.15 11.58 -17.67
C MET A 81 -0.98 13.10 -17.80
N ALA A 82 -2.08 13.84 -17.96
CA ALA A 82 -2.08 15.30 -18.01
C ALA A 82 -1.67 15.91 -16.66
N ALA A 83 -2.25 15.42 -15.54
CA ALA A 83 -1.89 15.87 -14.20
C ALA A 83 -0.42 15.57 -13.84
N GLY A 84 0.13 14.48 -14.37
CA GLY A 84 1.51 14.07 -14.13
C GLY A 84 2.59 14.87 -14.87
N GLN A 85 2.23 15.82 -15.74
CA GLN A 85 3.16 16.75 -16.41
C GLN A 85 4.36 16.05 -17.10
N GLY A 86 4.11 14.90 -17.73
CA GLY A 86 5.12 14.13 -18.45
C GLY A 86 6.04 13.26 -17.58
N LEU A 87 5.85 13.24 -16.26
CA LEU A 87 6.66 12.44 -15.33
C LEU A 87 6.06 11.06 -15.02
N CYS A 88 4.84 10.79 -15.47
CA CYS A 88 4.19 9.50 -15.28
C CYS A 88 4.84 8.39 -16.10
N ASP A 89 5.03 7.23 -15.47
CA ASP A 89 5.24 5.97 -16.18
C ASP A 89 3.92 5.52 -16.81
N ARG A 90 3.87 5.53 -18.14
CA ARG A 90 2.69 5.13 -18.93
C ARG A 90 2.20 3.72 -18.61
N LYS A 91 3.09 2.77 -18.36
CA LYS A 91 2.72 1.38 -18.02
C LYS A 91 2.09 1.32 -16.64
N ALA A 92 2.66 2.03 -15.66
CA ALA A 92 2.12 2.09 -14.31
C ALA A 92 0.73 2.73 -14.27
N VAL A 93 0.53 3.86 -14.96
CA VAL A 93 -0.79 4.52 -15.05
C VAL A 93 -1.80 3.63 -15.77
N LYS A 94 -1.40 2.95 -16.84
CA LYS A 94 -2.30 2.01 -17.53
C LYS A 94 -2.76 0.88 -16.62
N ILE A 95 -1.86 0.30 -15.82
CA ILE A 95 -2.24 -0.72 -14.81
C ILE A 95 -3.22 -0.09 -13.81
N LEU A 96 -2.86 1.04 -13.20
CA LEU A 96 -3.67 1.75 -12.22
C LEU A 96 -5.13 1.91 -12.66
N VAL A 97 -5.37 2.44 -13.86
CA VAL A 97 -6.72 2.79 -14.32
C VAL A 97 -7.51 1.60 -14.89
N THR A 98 -6.85 0.50 -15.28
CA THR A 98 -7.52 -0.67 -15.86
C THR A 98 -7.75 -1.80 -14.86
N THR A 99 -7.01 -1.84 -13.76
CA THR A 99 -7.17 -2.82 -12.67
C THR A 99 -7.81 -2.22 -11.42
N ALA A 100 -8.27 -0.96 -11.49
CA ALA A 100 -9.11 -0.37 -10.46
C ALA A 100 -10.52 -0.98 -10.57
N LEU A 101 -10.64 -2.25 -10.14
CA LEU A 101 -11.84 -3.03 -9.76
C LEU A 101 -11.48 -4.53 -9.80
#